data_AF-A0A366JQG2-F1
#
_entry.id   AF-A0A366JQG2-F1
#
_cell.length_a   1.000
_cell.length_b   1.000
_cell.length_c   1.000
_cell.angle_alpha   90.00
_cell.angle_beta   90.00
_cell.angle_gamma   90.00
#
_symmetry.space_group_name_H-M   'P 1'
#
loop_
_entity.id
_entity.type
_entity.pdbx_description
1 polymer ?
#
loop_
_entity_poly.entity_id
_entity_poly.type
_entity_poly.pdbx_seq_one_letter_code
_entity_poly.pdbx_strand_id
1 'polypeptide(L)'
;MNNGLVAYHQEHPVAKSNPHDAIKNFVRVFNKYSEVQLRMFVIHFLGITVPNVHLIYDSYLKFLEGYSNKFKGISNLFNKVFRQIAAKLWHEKNLTNLLENIPYNRTQVLEILEELEKYPDINAFASNFKNMIKL
;
A
#
# COMPACT_ATOMS: atom_id res chain seq x y z
N MET A 1 -2.23 14.06 19.02
CA MET A 1 -2.04 12.88 18.14
C MET A 1 -2.96 13.09 16.94
N ASN A 2 -2.40 13.42 15.79
CA ASN A 2 -3.17 13.82 14.60
C ASN A 2 -3.60 12.58 13.81
N ASN A 3 -4.90 12.37 13.73
CA ASN A 3 -5.58 11.33 12.96
C ASN A 3 -5.52 11.63 11.44
N GLY A 4 -4.33 11.80 10.86
CA GLY A 4 -4.15 12.33 9.49
C GLY A 4 -4.94 11.61 8.40
N LEU A 5 -5.11 10.29 8.51
CA LEU A 5 -5.88 9.47 7.55
C LEU A 5 -7.40 9.63 7.71
N VAL A 6 -7.89 9.71 8.96
CA VAL A 6 -9.32 9.89 9.24
C VAL A 6 -9.75 11.33 8.97
N ALA A 7 -8.90 12.30 9.31
CA ALA A 7 -9.11 13.71 9.04
C ALA A 7 -9.21 14.00 7.53
N TYR A 8 -8.28 13.45 6.71
CA TYR A 8 -8.34 13.59 5.26
C TYR A 8 -9.66 13.10 4.66
N HIS A 9 -10.18 11.98 5.18
CA HIS A 9 -11.46 11.42 4.73
C HIS A 9 -12.67 12.29 5.08
N GLN A 10 -12.60 13.06 6.16
CA GLN A 10 -13.64 14.01 6.55
C GLN A 10 -13.52 15.35 5.81
N GLU A 11 -12.31 15.78 5.47
CA GLU A 11 -12.06 17.03 4.73
C GLU A 11 -12.36 16.92 3.23
N HIS A 12 -12.31 15.72 2.66
CA HIS A 12 -12.60 15.46 1.25
C HIS A 12 -13.74 14.46 1.06
N PRO A 13 -15.01 14.86 1.35
CA PRO A 13 -16.16 14.01 1.11
C PRO A 13 -16.24 13.68 -0.39
N VAL A 14 -16.16 12.39 -0.70
CA VAL A 14 -16.38 11.89 -2.07
C VAL A 14 -17.80 12.28 -2.46
N ALA A 15 -17.94 13.18 -3.43
CA ALA A 15 -19.23 13.55 -3.98
C ALA A 15 -19.93 12.28 -4.45
N LYS A 16 -21.17 12.05 -3.97
CA LYS A 16 -22.00 10.87 -4.32
C LYS A 16 -22.28 10.72 -5.83
N SER A 17 -21.83 11.66 -6.66
CA SER A 17 -22.28 11.83 -8.04
C SER A 17 -21.45 11.13 -9.13
N ASN A 18 -20.26 10.57 -8.88
CA ASN A 18 -19.62 9.66 -9.85
C ASN A 18 -18.44 8.88 -9.21
N PRO A 19 -18.59 7.58 -8.89
CA PRO A 19 -17.52 6.79 -8.27
C PRO A 19 -16.27 6.66 -9.17
N HIS A 20 -16.40 6.73 -10.49
CA HIS A 20 -15.26 6.69 -11.40
C HIS A 20 -14.43 7.98 -11.34
N ASP A 21 -15.08 9.13 -11.27
CA ASP A 21 -14.37 10.41 -11.11
C ASP A 21 -13.70 10.52 -9.74
N ALA A 22 -14.31 9.95 -8.70
CA ALA A 22 -13.71 9.87 -7.38
C ALA A 22 -12.40 9.07 -7.40
N ILE A 23 -12.37 7.91 -8.08
CA ILE A 23 -11.15 7.09 -8.25
C ILE A 23 -10.09 7.86 -9.02
N LYS A 24 -10.46 8.50 -10.14
CA LYS A 24 -9.51 9.29 -10.96
C LYS A 24 -8.96 10.49 -10.18
N ASN A 25 -9.79 11.15 -9.37
CA ASN A 25 -9.37 12.23 -8.48
C ASN A 25 -8.44 11.71 -7.37
N PHE A 26 -8.73 10.56 -6.78
CA PHE A 26 -7.82 9.90 -5.85
C PHE A 26 -6.45 9.63 -6.49
N VAL A 27 -6.41 9.06 -7.70
CA VAL A 27 -5.14 8.79 -8.40
C VAL A 27 -4.38 10.08 -8.71
N ARG A 28 -5.08 11.19 -9.05
CA ARG A 28 -4.45 12.51 -9.22
C ARG A 28 -3.79 12.99 -7.92
N VAL A 29 -4.48 12.86 -6.78
CA VAL A 29 -3.93 13.18 -5.46
C VAL A 29 -2.72 12.28 -5.15
N PHE A 30 -2.85 10.96 -5.34
CA PHE A 30 -1.77 10.00 -5.15
C PHE A 30 -0.50 10.36 -5.94
N ASN A 31 -0.67 10.80 -7.19
CA ASN A 31 0.45 11.20 -8.04
C ASN A 31 1.06 12.54 -7.62
N LYS A 32 0.24 13.47 -7.11
CA LYS A 32 0.67 14.80 -6.66
C LYS A 32 1.44 14.75 -5.34
N TYR A 33 1.02 13.92 -4.40
CA TYR A 33 1.55 13.87 -3.03
C TYR A 33 2.48 12.65 -2.84
N SER A 34 3.68 12.90 -2.30
CA SER A 34 4.71 11.85 -2.12
C SER A 34 4.66 11.17 -0.76
N GLU A 35 3.87 11.69 0.17
CA GLU A 35 3.75 11.24 1.54
C GLU A 35 3.27 9.78 1.58
N VAL A 36 4.08 8.93 2.23
CA VAL A 36 3.82 7.48 2.26
C VAL A 36 2.50 7.13 2.94
N GLN A 37 2.06 7.94 3.90
CA GLN A 37 0.76 7.80 4.56
C GLN A 37 -0.40 7.95 3.56
N LEU A 38 -0.35 8.99 2.70
CA LEU A 38 -1.36 9.23 1.67
C LEU A 38 -1.29 8.15 0.58
N ARG A 39 -0.09 7.70 0.22
CA ARG A 39 0.10 6.66 -0.78
C ARG A 39 -0.38 5.31 -0.32
N MET A 40 -0.18 4.97 0.94
CA MET A 40 -0.61 3.69 1.49
C MET A 40 -2.13 3.52 1.47
N PHE A 41 -2.88 4.64 1.46
CA PHE A 41 -4.33 4.61 1.32
C PHE A 41 -4.80 3.88 0.04
N VAL A 42 -3.97 3.80 -1.00
CA VAL A 42 -4.28 3.08 -2.24
C VAL A 42 -4.64 1.61 -2.02
N ILE A 43 -4.13 0.98 -0.96
CA ILE A 43 -4.42 -0.44 -0.67
C ILE A 43 -5.85 -0.64 -0.18
N HIS A 44 -6.56 0.42 0.22
CA HIS A 44 -7.98 0.36 0.55
C HIS A 44 -8.83 -0.18 -0.62
N PHE A 45 -8.43 0.13 -1.85
CA PHE A 45 -9.09 -0.35 -3.07
C PHE A 45 -8.95 -1.87 -3.28
N LEU A 46 -8.09 -2.56 -2.52
CA LEU A 46 -8.01 -4.02 -2.47
C LEU A 46 -9.04 -4.65 -1.51
N GLY A 47 -9.95 -3.86 -0.93
CA GLY A 47 -10.93 -4.32 0.07
C GLY A 47 -10.41 -4.29 1.51
N ILE A 48 -9.24 -3.69 1.75
CA ILE A 48 -8.66 -3.53 3.10
C ILE A 48 -9.35 -2.37 3.80
N THR A 49 -9.91 -2.58 4.99
CA THR A 49 -10.59 -1.53 5.74
C THR A 49 -9.62 -0.43 6.19
N VAL A 50 -10.09 0.81 6.33
CA VAL A 50 -9.24 1.95 6.75
C VAL A 50 -8.49 1.69 8.07
N PRO A 51 -9.11 1.09 9.12
CA PRO A 51 -8.37 0.72 10.32
C PRO A 51 -7.21 -0.25 10.03
N ASN A 52 -7.42 -1.23 9.14
CA ASN A 52 -6.36 -2.17 8.77
C ASN A 52 -5.27 -1.51 7.92
N VAL A 53 -5.61 -0.53 7.06
CA VAL A 53 -4.61 0.29 6.36
C VAL A 53 -3.73 1.03 7.37
N HIS A 54 -4.31 1.57 8.44
CA HIS A 54 -3.55 2.26 9.48
C HIS A 54 -2.62 1.30 10.25
N LEU A 55 -3.09 0.10 10.60
CA LEU A 55 -2.24 -0.93 11.22
C LEU A 55 -1.07 -1.34 10.31
N ILE A 56 -1.31 -1.50 9.01
CA ILE A 56 -0.26 -1.79 8.02
C ILE A 56 0.75 -0.63 7.96
N TYR A 57 0.27 0.61 8.02
CA TYR A 57 1.11 1.80 8.00
C TYR A 57 2.05 1.86 9.20
N ASP A 58 1.52 1.74 10.42
CA ASP A 58 2.33 1.78 11.64
C ASP A 58 3.36 0.63 11.65
N SER A 59 2.93 -0.56 11.23
CA SER A 59 3.80 -1.73 11.08
C SER A 59 4.90 -1.53 10.03
N TYR A 60 4.59 -0.84 8.93
CA TYR A 60 5.56 -0.47 7.91
C TYR A 60 6.55 0.59 8.40
N LEU A 61 6.13 1.54 9.25
CA LEU A 61 7.06 2.48 9.88
C LEU A 61 8.07 1.75 10.77
N LYS A 62 7.64 0.75 11.54
CA LYS A 62 8.55 -0.12 12.33
C LYS A 62 9.54 -0.87 11.45
N PHE A 63 9.07 -1.38 10.29
CA PHE A 63 9.96 -1.95 9.29
C PHE A 63 11.02 -0.93 8.79
N LEU A 64 10.61 0.30 8.50
CA LEU A 64 11.54 1.34 8.06
C LEU A 64 12.58 1.69 9.13
N GLU A 65 12.16 1.81 10.38
CA GLU A 65 13.02 2.16 11.52
C GLU A 65 14.09 1.09 11.81
N GLY A 66 13.72 -0.20 11.83
CA GLY A 66 14.57 -1.27 12.35
C GLY A 66 15.14 -2.25 11.32
N TYR A 67 14.48 -2.41 10.18
CA TYR A 67 14.65 -3.61 9.34
C TYR A 67 14.97 -3.29 7.87
N SER A 68 14.67 -2.08 7.41
CA SER A 68 14.83 -1.67 6.00
C SER A 68 16.27 -1.79 5.47
N ASN A 69 17.27 -1.57 6.34
CA ASN A 69 18.68 -1.72 6.00
C ASN A 69 19.10 -3.19 5.81
N LYS A 70 18.50 -4.11 6.57
CA LYS A 70 18.75 -5.56 6.48
C LYS A 70 18.05 -6.13 5.24
N PHE A 71 16.80 -5.75 5.01
CA PHE A 71 15.96 -6.24 3.92
C PHE A 71 15.83 -5.20 2.81
N LYS A 72 16.97 -4.87 2.20
CA LYS A 72 17.05 -3.85 1.14
C LYS A 72 16.10 -4.19 -0.02
N GLY A 73 15.45 -3.17 -0.54
CA GLY A 73 14.58 -3.29 -1.72
C GLY A 73 13.13 -3.66 -1.42
N ILE A 74 12.80 -4.15 -0.22
CA ILE A 74 11.40 -4.45 0.16
C ILE A 74 10.54 -3.18 0.19
N SER A 75 11.01 -2.08 0.80
CA SER A 75 10.31 -0.78 0.77
C SER A 75 10.12 -0.25 -0.65
N ASN A 76 11.13 -0.41 -1.52
CA ASN A 76 11.05 0.00 -2.91
C ASN A 76 10.03 -0.85 -3.68
N LEU A 77 10.05 -2.16 -3.50
CA LEU A 77 9.09 -3.07 -4.12
C LEU A 77 7.66 -2.75 -3.67
N PHE A 78 7.47 -2.48 -2.37
CA PHE A 78 6.17 -2.09 -1.83
C PHE A 78 5.65 -0.79 -2.43
N ASN A 79 6.52 0.23 -2.56
CA ASN A 79 6.18 1.47 -3.24
C ASN A 79 5.84 1.26 -4.73
N LYS A 80 6.48 0.31 -5.40
CA LYS A 80 6.12 -0.05 -6.78
C LYS A 80 4.73 -0.67 -6.86
N VAL A 81 4.34 -1.49 -5.88
CA VAL A 81 2.96 -2.02 -5.78
C VAL A 81 1.94 -0.89 -5.68
N PHE A 82 2.19 0.14 -4.86
CA PHE A 82 1.28 1.29 -4.77
C PHE A 82 1.09 1.98 -6.12
N ARG A 83 2.18 2.19 -6.86
CA ARG A 83 2.12 2.78 -8.21
C ARG A 83 1.37 1.88 -9.18
N GLN A 84 1.54 0.57 -9.07
CA GLN A 84 0.82 -0.39 -9.91
C GLN A 84 -0.68 -0.40 -9.63
N ILE A 85 -1.09 -0.34 -8.36
CA ILE A 85 -2.51 -0.23 -8.00
C ILE A 85 -3.07 1.08 -8.57
N ALA A 86 -2.39 2.21 -8.37
CA ALA A 86 -2.81 3.51 -8.90
C ALA A 86 -2.94 3.50 -10.44
N ALA A 87 -2.00 2.88 -11.14
CA ALA A 87 -2.05 2.73 -12.60
C ALA A 87 -3.22 1.85 -13.05
N LYS A 88 -3.45 0.72 -12.38
CA LYS A 88 -4.59 -0.16 -12.68
C LYS A 88 -5.92 0.54 -12.41
N LEU A 89 -6.05 1.29 -11.32
CA LEU A 89 -7.22 2.13 -11.03
C LEU A 89 -7.46 3.19 -12.11
N TRP A 90 -6.41 3.86 -12.58
CA TRP A 90 -6.51 4.86 -13.65
C TRP A 90 -7.05 4.29 -14.96
N HIS A 91 -6.63 3.07 -15.29
CA HIS A 91 -7.01 2.37 -16.52
C HIS A 91 -8.19 1.40 -16.35
N GLU A 92 -8.87 1.44 -15.19
CA GLU A 92 -10.04 0.60 -14.90
C GLU A 92 -9.74 -0.90 -15.07
N LYS A 93 -8.52 -1.32 -14.71
CA LYS A 93 -8.04 -2.71 -14.76
C LYS A 93 -8.25 -3.41 -13.41
N ASN A 94 -8.42 -4.73 -13.47
CA ASN A 94 -8.47 -5.58 -12.28
C ASN A 94 -7.19 -5.46 -11.44
N LEU A 95 -7.34 -5.43 -10.11
CA LEU A 95 -6.26 -5.32 -9.12
C LEU A 95 -5.60 -6.67 -8.81
N THR A 96 -5.32 -7.44 -9.85
CA THR A 96 -4.56 -8.70 -9.80
C THR A 96 -3.20 -8.51 -10.46
N ASN A 97 -2.25 -9.40 -10.19
CA ASN A 97 -0.89 -9.35 -10.73
C ASN A 97 -0.23 -7.98 -10.43
N LEU A 98 -0.20 -7.59 -9.16
CA LEU A 98 0.30 -6.26 -8.74
C LEU A 98 1.82 -6.09 -8.92
N LEU A 99 2.53 -7.16 -9.29
CA LEU A 99 3.94 -7.14 -9.65
C LEU A 99 4.22 -7.40 -11.14
N GLU A 100 3.18 -7.33 -11.98
CA GLU A 100 3.30 -7.41 -13.43
C GLU A 100 4.32 -6.37 -13.95
N ASN A 101 5.29 -6.81 -14.76
CA ASN A 101 6.38 -6.01 -15.32
C ASN A 101 7.36 -5.38 -14.32
N ILE A 102 7.30 -5.77 -13.04
CA ILE A 102 8.32 -5.40 -12.06
C ILE A 102 9.39 -6.50 -12.03
N PRO A 103 10.67 -6.21 -12.24
CA PRO A 103 11.72 -7.21 -12.07
C PRO A 103 11.91 -7.49 -10.57
N TYR A 104 11.59 -8.71 -10.13
CA TYR A 104 11.82 -9.19 -8.77
C TYR A 104 12.02 -10.70 -8.75
N ASN A 105 12.77 -11.21 -7.77
CA ASN A 105 12.82 -12.64 -7.50
C ASN A 105 11.67 -13.00 -6.54
N ARG A 106 10.61 -13.62 -7.08
CA ARG A 106 9.40 -13.96 -6.31
C ARG A 106 9.69 -14.85 -5.11
N THR A 107 10.48 -15.90 -5.29
CA THR A 107 10.82 -16.85 -4.22
C THR A 107 11.56 -16.13 -3.09
N GLN A 108 12.60 -15.38 -3.44
CA GLN A 108 13.39 -14.63 -2.44
C GLN A 108 12.54 -13.60 -1.69
N VAL A 109 11.66 -12.87 -2.38
CA VAL A 109 10.79 -11.88 -1.74
C VAL A 109 9.79 -12.56 -0.78
N LEU A 110 9.23 -13.71 -1.16
CA LEU A 110 8.34 -14.46 -0.27
C LEU A 110 9.07 -14.97 0.97
N GLU A 111 10.29 -15.49 0.82
CA GLU A 111 11.14 -15.93 1.94
C GLU A 111 11.47 -14.76 2.89
N ILE A 112 11.81 -13.59 2.35
CA ILE A 112 12.05 -12.38 3.15
C ILE A 112 10.79 -11.98 3.92
N LEU A 113 9.63 -12.00 3.26
CA LEU A 113 8.36 -11.65 3.92
C LEU A 113 8.00 -12.67 5.00
N GLU A 114 8.30 -13.95 4.80
CA GLU A 114 8.13 -15.01 5.81
C GLU A 114 9.07 -14.86 7.00
N GLU A 115 10.30 -14.38 6.78
CA GLU A 115 11.19 -14.01 7.88
C GLU A 115 10.64 -12.80 8.65
N LEU A 116 10.16 -11.78 7.93
CA LEU A 116 9.58 -10.56 8.52
C LEU A 116 8.31 -10.85 9.33
N GLU A 117 7.48 -11.80 8.91
CA GLU A 117 6.28 -12.23 9.64
C GLU A 117 6.55 -12.73 11.06
N LYS A 118 7.79 -13.17 11.36
CA LYS A 118 8.18 -13.66 12.70
C LYS A 118 8.32 -12.56 13.74
N TYR A 119 8.39 -11.30 13.31
CA TYR A 119 8.53 -10.14 14.18
C TYR A 119 7.15 -9.50 14.42
N PRO A 120 6.62 -9.49 15.66
CA PRO A 120 5.23 -9.10 15.91
C PRO A 120 4.86 -7.66 15.49
N ASP A 121 5.80 -6.73 15.58
CA ASP A 121 5.62 -5.30 15.28
C ASP A 121 5.58 -5.00 13.77
N ILE A 122 6.18 -5.86 12.94
CA ILE A 122 6.18 -5.73 11.47
C ILE A 122 5.29 -6.77 10.77
N ASN A 123 4.69 -7.69 11.52
CA ASN A 123 3.88 -8.79 10.99
C ASN A 123 2.73 -8.29 10.10
N ALA A 124 1.98 -7.28 10.56
CA ALA A 124 0.85 -6.74 9.81
C ALA A 124 1.27 -6.23 8.42
N PHE A 125 2.40 -5.53 8.33
CA PHE A 125 2.99 -5.14 7.05
C PHE A 125 3.39 -6.37 6.21
N ALA A 126 4.18 -7.29 6.79
CA ALA A 126 4.74 -8.42 6.07
C ALA A 126 3.67 -9.36 5.48
N SER A 127 2.67 -9.74 6.29
CA SER A 127 1.58 -10.62 5.86
C SER A 127 0.69 -9.97 4.80
N ASN A 128 0.35 -8.69 4.96
CA ASN A 128 -0.45 -7.99 3.94
C ASN A 128 0.32 -7.83 2.64
N PHE A 129 1.63 -7.51 2.70
CA PHE A 129 2.43 -7.43 1.48
C PHE A 129 2.57 -8.79 0.79
N LYS A 130 2.80 -9.86 1.56
CA LYS A 130 2.82 -11.23 1.03
C LYS A 130 1.50 -11.62 0.34
N ASN A 131 0.36 -11.22 0.91
CA ASN A 131 -0.95 -11.43 0.29
C ASN A 131 -1.12 -10.62 -1.00
N MET A 132 -0.72 -9.35 -1.00
CA MET A 132 -0.77 -8.50 -2.20
C MET A 132 0.06 -9.06 -3.37
N ILE A 133 1.19 -9.70 -3.08
CA ILE A 133 2.04 -10.36 -4.09
C ILE A 133 1.40 -11.63 -4.67
N LYS A 134 0.46 -12.24 -3.95
CA LYS A 134 -0.23 -13.48 -4.35
C LYS A 134 -1.53 -13.24 -5.14
N LEU A 135 -2.04 -12.00 -5.16
CA LEU A 135 -3.19 -11.57 -5.97
C LEU A 135 -2.86 -11.54 -7.47
#